data_AF-A0A8X8I2P9-F1
#
_entry.id   AF-A0A8X8I2P9-F1
#
_cell.length_a   1.000
_cell.length_b   1.000
_cell.length_c   1.000
_cell.angle_alpha   90.00
_cell.angle_beta   90.00
_cell.angle_gamma   90.00
#
_symmetry.space_group_name_H-M   'P 1'
#
loop_
_entity.id
_entity.type
_entity.pdbx_description
1 polymer ?
#
loop_
_entity_poly.entity_id
_entity_poly.type
_entity_poly.pdbx_seq_one_letter_code
_entity_poly.pdbx_strand_id
1 'polypeptide(L)'
;MLGFGVAGVAAASLIAEITAVRLGLVIIYLSKELQGVKWDKGQVLATAPLLKMLKMNRDLFIRTVCLLAVFGIFTAKGATMGDVTLAANAILFQLHLLLAYVLDGIANASSILVGRSVGAGDQPLYIRTIRFSALWAFTASVLLGAFLFINKGWVIALFTSIPEVQLAAGQFAEWVVLYPLVSFWGLQLNGIFAGATEAGTLRDSLVVSLSVFLIAIWLFLPLWGNHGLWFSFTLFSLSRSLVLWAYLPRLNRMLAPQNVAAEHNRSSA
;
A
#
# COMPACT_ATOMS: atom_id res chain seq x y z
N MET A 1 -17.76 4.04 31.99
CA MET A 1 -17.36 4.33 30.60
C MET A 1 -18.49 5.13 29.97
N LEU A 2 -18.20 6.25 29.31
CA LEU A 2 -19.16 7.32 28.92
C LEU A 2 -20.29 6.92 27.93
N GLY A 3 -20.57 5.64 27.69
CA GLY A 3 -21.73 5.15 26.94
C GLY A 3 -21.77 5.48 25.44
N PHE A 4 -20.81 6.24 24.92
CA PHE A 4 -20.87 6.77 23.56
C PHE A 4 -20.66 5.74 22.45
N GLY A 5 -20.13 4.55 22.73
CA GLY A 5 -19.99 3.46 21.76
C GLY A 5 -19.51 3.92 20.38
N VAL A 6 -20.27 3.59 19.34
CA VAL A 6 -20.00 3.99 17.94
C VAL A 6 -20.12 5.50 17.72
N ALA A 7 -21.07 6.16 18.38
CA ALA A 7 -21.26 7.61 18.28
C ALA A 7 -20.05 8.41 18.80
N GLY A 8 -19.37 7.88 19.83
CA GLY A 8 -18.15 8.47 20.38
C GLY A 8 -16.97 8.40 19.39
N VAL A 9 -16.82 7.29 18.67
CA VAL A 9 -15.80 7.14 17.62
C VAL A 9 -16.07 8.09 16.46
N ALA A 10 -17.35 8.23 16.06
CA ALA A 10 -17.75 9.19 15.04
C ALA A 10 -17.46 10.64 15.46
N ALA A 11 -17.82 11.02 16.69
CA ALA A 11 -17.55 12.34 17.25
C ALA A 11 -16.04 12.63 17.36
N ALA A 12 -15.24 11.65 17.81
CA ALA A 12 -13.78 11.77 17.87
C ALA A 12 -13.17 12.01 16.48
N SER A 13 -13.65 11.27 15.47
CA SER A 13 -13.20 11.44 14.07
C SER A 13 -13.55 12.82 13.54
N LEU A 14 -14.77 13.31 13.81
CA LEU A 14 -15.19 14.66 13.41
C LEU A 14 -14.33 15.75 14.07
N ILE A 15 -14.05 15.62 15.36
CA ILE A 15 -13.20 16.58 16.10
C ILE A 15 -11.77 16.57 15.54
N ALA A 16 -11.24 15.39 15.21
CA ALA A 16 -9.91 15.25 14.62
C ALA A 16 -9.83 15.97 13.26
N GLU A 17 -10.81 15.77 12.37
CA GLU A 17 -10.87 16.43 11.06
C GLU A 17 -10.97 17.96 11.20
N ILE A 18 -11.84 18.46 12.08
CA ILE A 18 -11.96 19.90 12.34
C ILE A 18 -10.63 20.48 12.87
N THR A 19 -9.95 19.74 13.74
CA THR A 19 -8.65 20.17 14.30
C THR A 19 -7.57 20.19 13.21
N ALA A 20 -7.52 19.19 12.34
CA ALA A 20 -6.60 19.11 11.22
C ALA A 20 -6.79 20.28 10.23
N VAL A 21 -8.04 20.60 9.88
CA VAL A 21 -8.36 21.77 9.03
C VAL A 21 -7.88 23.07 9.67
N ARG A 22 -8.15 23.26 10.97
CA ARG A 22 -7.71 24.45 11.70
C ARG A 22 -6.19 24.58 11.73
N LEU A 23 -5.48 23.50 12.05
CA LEU A 23 -4.01 23.50 12.06
C LEU A 23 -3.44 23.75 10.67
N GLY A 24 -4.00 23.13 9.63
CA GLY A 24 -3.61 23.37 8.25
C GLY A 24 -3.74 24.85 7.85
N LEU A 25 -4.86 25.49 8.19
CA LEU A 25 -5.06 26.92 7.94
C LEU A 25 -4.06 27.79 8.70
N VAL A 26 -3.75 27.46 9.96
CA VAL A 26 -2.73 28.16 10.75
C VAL A 26 -1.34 28.02 10.13
N ILE A 27 -0.95 26.82 9.71
CA ILE A 27 0.34 26.59 9.05
C ILE A 27 0.43 27.37 7.74
N ILE A 28 -0.60 27.32 6.90
CA ILE A 28 -0.64 28.07 5.64
C ILE A 28 -0.53 29.58 5.92
N TYR A 29 -1.26 30.09 6.91
CA TYR A 29 -1.19 31.50 7.31
C TYR A 29 0.21 31.90 7.80
N LEU A 30 0.85 31.07 8.64
CA LEU A 30 2.19 31.34 9.18
C LEU A 30 3.30 31.17 8.15
N SER A 31 3.17 30.22 7.21
CA SER A 31 4.15 29.96 6.15
C SER A 31 4.26 31.10 5.14
N LYS A 32 3.29 32.02 5.12
CA LYS A 32 3.16 33.12 4.15
C LYS A 32 3.16 32.66 2.68
N GLU A 33 2.96 31.37 2.39
CA GLU A 33 2.95 30.85 1.01
C GLU A 33 1.82 31.42 0.16
N LEU A 34 0.76 31.93 0.80
CA LEU A 34 -0.34 32.62 0.11
C LEU A 34 -0.06 34.10 -0.18
N GLN A 35 1.06 34.68 0.28
CA GLN A 35 1.39 36.08 0.01
C GLN A 35 1.73 36.25 -1.48
N GLY A 36 0.87 36.97 -2.21
CA GLY A 36 1.03 37.22 -3.65
C GLY A 36 0.22 36.28 -4.56
N VAL A 37 -0.50 35.30 -4.01
CA VAL A 37 -1.41 34.43 -4.78
C VAL A 37 -2.65 35.23 -5.17
N LYS A 38 -2.81 35.50 -6.48
CA LYS A 38 -4.04 36.10 -7.00
C LYS A 38 -5.13 35.03 -7.03
N TRP A 39 -6.22 35.27 -6.30
CA TRP A 39 -7.39 34.40 -6.28
C TRP A 39 -8.16 34.51 -7.60
N ASP A 40 -7.75 33.71 -8.59
CA ASP A 40 -8.48 33.55 -9.84
C ASP A 40 -9.43 32.35 -9.75
N LYS A 41 -10.73 32.62 -9.57
CA LYS A 41 -11.77 31.59 -9.52
C LYS A 41 -11.77 30.71 -10.79
N GLY A 42 -11.32 31.23 -11.93
CA GLY A 42 -11.21 30.48 -13.18
C GLY A 42 -10.07 29.46 -13.18
N GLN A 43 -8.98 29.72 -12.46
CA GLN A 43 -7.87 28.77 -12.31
C GLN A 43 -8.17 27.67 -11.30
N VAL A 44 -8.92 27.99 -10.24
CA VAL A 44 -9.36 27.00 -9.23
C VAL A 44 -10.40 26.03 -9.81
N LEU A 45 -11.27 26.50 -10.70
CA LEU A 45 -12.28 25.70 -11.41
C LEU A 45 -11.83 25.24 -12.80
N ALA A 46 -10.53 25.33 -13.10
CA ALA A 46 -10.00 24.88 -14.37
C ALA A 46 -10.31 23.38 -14.56
N THR A 47 -11.05 23.07 -15.62
CA THR A 47 -11.59 21.73 -15.86
C THR A 47 -10.50 20.70 -16.07
N ALA A 48 -9.41 21.04 -16.77
CA ALA A 48 -8.34 20.11 -17.09
C ALA A 48 -7.55 19.61 -15.85
N PRO A 49 -7.05 20.48 -14.94
CA PRO A 49 -6.44 20.03 -13.68
C PRO A 49 -7.41 19.23 -12.81
N LEU A 50 -8.67 19.66 -12.69
CA LEU A 50 -9.69 18.97 -11.91
C LEU A 50 -9.97 17.56 -12.44
N LEU A 51 -10.11 17.41 -13.76
CA LEU A 51 -10.27 16.11 -14.44
C LEU A 51 -9.06 15.19 -14.20
N LYS A 52 -7.84 15.74 -14.22
CA LYS A 52 -6.61 14.97 -13.90
C LYS A 52 -6.63 14.46 -12.46
N MET A 53 -7.01 15.31 -11.49
CA MET A 53 -7.15 14.91 -10.09
C MET A 53 -8.25 13.87 -9.90
N LEU A 54 -9.42 14.04 -10.53
CA LEU A 54 -10.53 13.10 -10.46
C LEU A 54 -10.14 11.73 -11.03
N LYS A 55 -9.42 11.70 -12.16
CA LYS A 55 -8.91 10.45 -12.75
C LYS A 55 -7.97 9.72 -11.78
N MET A 56 -7.03 10.45 -11.16
CA MET A 56 -6.12 9.90 -10.17
C MET A 56 -6.86 9.34 -8.95
N ASN A 57 -7.82 10.10 -8.42
CA ASN A 57 -8.65 9.68 -7.28
C ASN A 57 -9.50 8.45 -7.60
N ARG A 58 -10.08 8.38 -8.81
CA ARG A 58 -10.81 7.20 -9.27
C ARG A 58 -9.91 5.97 -9.31
N ASP A 59 -8.69 6.11 -9.84
CA ASP A 59 -7.76 4.98 -9.94
C ASP A 59 -7.31 4.51 -8.54
N LEU A 60 -7.05 5.42 -7.59
CA LEU A 60 -6.79 5.09 -6.19
C LEU A 60 -8.01 4.47 -5.49
N PHE A 61 -9.22 4.93 -5.80
CA PHE A 61 -10.45 4.36 -5.26
C PHE A 61 -10.62 2.91 -5.71
N ILE A 62 -10.42 2.61 -7.00
CA ILE A 62 -10.50 1.24 -7.53
C ILE A 62 -9.47 0.34 -6.82
N ARG A 63 -8.23 0.83 -6.60
CA ARG A 63 -7.21 0.11 -5.83
C ARG A 63 -7.71 -0.28 -4.43
N THR A 64 -8.34 0.65 -3.73
CA THR A 64 -8.93 0.40 -2.40
C THR A 64 -10.08 -0.59 -2.46
N VAL A 65 -10.98 -0.48 -3.45
CA VAL A 65 -12.06 -1.46 -3.64
C VAL A 65 -11.52 -2.86 -3.88
N CYS A 66 -10.47 -3.03 -4.69
CA CYS A 66 -9.85 -4.33 -4.90
C CYS A 66 -9.26 -4.92 -3.61
N LEU A 67 -8.57 -4.11 -2.80
CA LEU A 67 -8.01 -4.54 -1.51
C LEU A 67 -9.13 -4.95 -0.53
N LEU A 68 -10.18 -4.14 -0.41
CA LEU A 68 -11.33 -4.43 0.44
C LEU A 68 -12.08 -5.68 -0.04
N ALA A 69 -12.18 -5.91 -1.34
CA ALA A 69 -12.78 -7.12 -1.90
C ALA A 69 -11.97 -8.37 -1.50
N VAL A 70 -10.63 -8.34 -1.61
CA VAL A 70 -9.78 -9.45 -1.17
C VAL A 70 -9.98 -9.74 0.32
N PHE A 71 -9.91 -8.72 1.18
CA PHE A 71 -10.11 -8.89 2.63
C PHE A 71 -11.52 -9.34 2.98
N GLY A 72 -12.55 -8.80 2.33
CA GLY A 72 -13.94 -9.19 2.53
C GLY A 72 -14.20 -10.63 2.12
N ILE A 73 -13.70 -11.06 0.96
CA ILE A 73 -13.81 -12.44 0.48
C ILE A 73 -13.05 -13.38 1.40
N PHE A 74 -11.82 -13.01 1.80
CA PHE A 74 -11.04 -13.80 2.74
C PHE A 74 -11.80 -14.01 4.05
N THR A 75 -12.31 -12.92 4.63
CA THR A 75 -13.06 -12.96 5.89
C THR A 75 -14.33 -13.79 5.74
N ALA A 76 -15.09 -13.61 4.66
CA ALA A 76 -16.29 -14.39 4.38
C ALA A 76 -16.00 -15.89 4.25
N LYS A 77 -14.91 -16.26 3.55
CA LYS A 77 -14.50 -17.67 3.44
C LYS A 77 -13.99 -18.22 4.78
N GLY A 78 -13.21 -17.44 5.53
CA GLY A 78 -12.76 -17.81 6.87
C GLY A 78 -13.93 -18.05 7.84
N ALA A 79 -15.00 -17.26 7.75
CA ALA A 79 -16.19 -17.42 8.59
C ALA A 79 -16.91 -18.76 8.32
N THR A 80 -16.87 -19.27 7.08
CA THR A 80 -17.45 -20.58 6.77
C THR A 80 -16.65 -21.77 7.33
N MET A 81 -15.45 -21.53 7.87
CA MET A 81 -14.57 -22.57 8.43
C MET A 81 -14.70 -22.70 9.96
N GLY A 82 -15.62 -21.95 10.58
CA GLY A 82 -15.89 -21.96 12.02
C GLY A 82 -15.22 -20.83 12.79
N ASP A 83 -15.74 -20.56 13.99
CA ASP A 83 -15.41 -19.38 14.78
C ASP A 83 -13.93 -19.33 15.20
N VAL A 84 -13.34 -20.49 15.54
CA VAL A 84 -11.93 -20.58 15.93
C VAL A 84 -11.00 -20.20 14.78
N THR A 85 -11.27 -20.70 13.56
CA THR A 85 -10.48 -20.36 12.37
C THR A 85 -10.68 -18.91 11.97
N LEU A 86 -11.90 -18.38 12.06
CA LEU A 86 -12.17 -16.97 11.81
C LEU A 86 -11.40 -16.06 12.78
N ALA A 87 -11.41 -16.39 14.08
CA ALA A 87 -10.69 -15.65 15.10
C ALA A 87 -9.16 -15.72 14.89
N ALA A 88 -8.64 -16.90 14.58
CA ALA A 88 -7.22 -17.07 14.26
C ALA A 88 -6.80 -16.23 13.04
N ASN A 89 -7.60 -16.26 11.97
CA ASN A 89 -7.37 -15.47 10.78
C ASN A 89 -7.42 -13.96 11.05
N ALA A 90 -8.31 -13.50 11.92
CA ALA A 90 -8.37 -12.08 12.31
C ALA A 90 -7.09 -11.62 13.02
N ILE A 91 -6.55 -12.44 13.94
CA ILE A 91 -5.26 -12.16 14.61
C ILE A 91 -4.13 -12.11 13.58
N LEU A 92 -4.06 -13.10 12.70
CA LEU A 92 -3.03 -13.17 11.66
C LEU A 92 -3.11 -12.00 10.68
N PHE A 93 -4.31 -11.53 10.34
CA PHE A 93 -4.48 -10.29 9.56
C PHE A 93 -3.97 -9.07 10.31
N GLN A 94 -4.22 -8.97 11.62
CA GLN A 94 -3.71 -7.86 12.42
C GLN A 94 -2.17 -7.85 12.45
N LEU A 95 -1.54 -9.02 12.55
CA LEU A 95 -0.09 -9.16 12.42
C LEU A 95 0.40 -8.76 11.02
N HIS A 96 -0.26 -9.24 9.98
CA HIS A 96 0.04 -8.87 8.60
C HIS A 96 -0.05 -7.34 8.40
N LEU A 97 -1.07 -6.68 8.93
CA LEU A 97 -1.24 -5.22 8.83
C LEU A 97 -0.09 -4.48 9.52
N LEU A 98 0.33 -4.94 10.70
CA LEU A 98 1.50 -4.36 11.38
C LEU A 98 2.76 -4.46 10.53
N LEU A 99 3.01 -5.62 9.91
CA LEU A 99 4.15 -5.80 8.99
C LEU A 99 4.05 -4.87 7.77
N ALA A 100 2.86 -4.79 7.18
CA ALA A 100 2.60 -3.94 6.03
C ALA A 100 2.87 -2.47 6.37
N TYR A 101 2.43 -1.98 7.55
CA TYR A 101 2.65 -0.59 7.97
C TYR A 101 4.12 -0.23 8.16
N VAL A 102 4.96 -1.13 8.67
CA VAL A 102 6.41 -0.87 8.76
C VAL A 102 7.01 -0.69 7.37
N LEU A 103 6.66 -1.55 6.42
CA LEU A 103 7.15 -1.46 5.04
C LEU A 103 6.56 -0.26 4.29
N ASP A 104 5.30 0.09 4.55
CA ASP A 104 4.65 1.29 4.00
C ASP A 104 5.33 2.57 4.49
N GLY A 105 5.94 2.58 5.68
CA GLY A 105 6.78 3.69 6.15
C GLY A 105 7.95 3.98 5.19
N ILE A 106 8.64 2.91 4.75
CA ILE A 106 9.74 3.01 3.76
C ILE A 106 9.19 3.43 2.40
N ALA A 107 8.05 2.88 1.99
CA ALA A 107 7.40 3.22 0.73
C ALA A 107 6.98 4.70 0.70
N ASN A 108 6.43 5.24 1.79
CA ASN A 108 6.02 6.64 1.90
C ASN A 108 7.23 7.60 1.85
N ALA A 109 8.32 7.27 2.56
CA ALA A 109 9.56 8.04 2.46
C ALA A 109 10.09 8.05 1.01
N SER A 110 10.01 6.91 0.33
CA SER A 110 10.40 6.78 -1.08
C SER A 110 9.48 7.58 -2.00
N SER A 111 8.18 7.61 -1.73
CA SER A 111 7.19 8.39 -2.48
C SER A 111 7.52 9.88 -2.45
N ILE A 112 7.91 10.41 -1.29
CA ILE A 112 8.29 11.82 -1.14
C ILE A 112 9.56 12.12 -1.95
N LEU A 113 10.60 11.29 -1.81
CA LEU A 113 11.86 11.49 -2.53
C LEU A 113 11.71 11.32 -4.04
N VAL A 114 10.89 10.35 -4.48
CA VAL A 114 10.55 10.16 -5.89
C VAL A 114 9.77 11.36 -6.40
N GLY A 115 8.73 11.81 -5.70
CA GLY A 115 7.96 12.99 -6.09
C GLY A 115 8.82 14.24 -6.23
N ARG A 116 9.77 14.46 -5.29
CA ARG A 116 10.77 15.52 -5.38
C ARG A 116 11.69 15.36 -6.60
N SER A 117 12.22 14.16 -6.83
CA SER A 117 13.12 13.89 -7.96
C SER A 117 12.43 14.07 -9.31
N VAL A 118 11.17 13.63 -9.44
CA VAL A 118 10.35 13.78 -10.63
C VAL A 118 10.01 15.25 -10.86
N GLY A 119 9.62 15.98 -9.81
CA GLY A 119 9.34 17.42 -9.89
C GLY A 119 10.57 18.27 -10.25
N ALA A 120 11.76 17.85 -9.84
CA ALA A 120 13.02 18.54 -10.11
C ALA A 120 13.76 18.04 -11.38
N GLY A 121 13.29 16.98 -12.04
CA GLY A 121 14.02 16.32 -13.13
C GLY A 121 15.35 15.67 -12.72
N ASP A 122 15.52 15.34 -11.44
CA ASP A 122 16.76 14.78 -10.87
C ASP A 122 16.79 13.25 -10.99
N GLN A 123 17.21 12.77 -12.15
CA GLN A 123 17.32 11.33 -12.43
C GLN A 123 18.32 10.60 -11.50
N PRO A 124 19.51 11.15 -11.16
CA PRO A 124 20.39 10.53 -10.18
C PRO A 124 19.71 10.29 -8.82
N LEU A 125 18.97 11.28 -8.30
CA LEU A 125 18.22 11.14 -7.06
C LEU A 125 17.13 10.08 -7.17
N TYR A 126 16.43 10.00 -8.30
CA TYR A 126 15.43 8.97 -8.55
C TYR A 126 16.03 7.56 -8.46
N ILE A 127 17.12 7.29 -9.18
CA ILE A 127 17.78 5.98 -9.19
C ILE A 127 18.32 5.64 -7.79
N ARG A 128 18.90 6.63 -7.10
CA ARG A 128 19.40 6.49 -5.73
C ARG A 128 18.27 6.11 -4.78
N THR A 129 17.12 6.79 -4.87
CA THR A 129 15.93 6.49 -4.08
C THR A 129 15.48 5.04 -4.27
N ILE A 130 15.35 4.55 -5.51
CA ILE A 130 14.95 3.15 -5.76
C ILE A 130 15.91 2.17 -5.09
N ARG A 131 17.23 2.36 -5.26
CA ARG A 131 18.23 1.43 -4.72
C ARG A 131 18.24 1.39 -3.19
N PHE A 132 18.27 2.56 -2.54
CA PHE A 132 18.31 2.62 -1.08
C PHE A 132 17.03 2.11 -0.45
N SER A 133 15.89 2.49 -1.02
CA SER A 133 14.60 2.03 -0.52
C SER A 133 14.38 0.53 -0.72
N ALA A 134 14.85 -0.04 -1.85
CA ALA A 134 14.89 -1.49 -2.05
C ALA A 134 15.70 -2.21 -0.96
N LEU A 135 16.90 -1.71 -0.66
CA LEU A 135 17.78 -2.28 0.35
C LEU A 135 17.15 -2.22 1.75
N TRP A 136 16.56 -1.08 2.12
CA TRP A 136 15.89 -0.92 3.41
C TRP A 136 14.62 -1.77 3.51
N ALA A 137 13.80 -1.82 2.47
CA ALA A 137 12.61 -2.65 2.44
C ALA A 137 12.96 -4.14 2.53
N PHE A 138 14.00 -4.59 1.83
CA PHE A 138 14.49 -5.97 1.91
C PHE A 138 15.01 -6.28 3.32
N THR A 139 15.89 -5.44 3.86
CA THR A 139 16.44 -5.60 5.21
C THR A 139 15.34 -5.65 6.27
N ALA A 140 14.39 -4.71 6.22
CA ALA A 140 13.24 -4.69 7.12
C ALA A 140 12.41 -5.96 6.99
N SER A 141 12.19 -6.46 5.78
CA SER A 141 11.40 -7.66 5.54
C SER A 141 12.04 -8.93 6.09
N VAL A 142 13.36 -9.06 5.94
CA VAL A 142 14.12 -10.15 6.54
C VAL A 142 14.08 -10.07 8.06
N LEU A 143 14.32 -8.89 8.64
CA LEU A 143 14.29 -8.72 10.09
C LEU A 143 12.90 -8.98 10.69
N LEU A 144 11.84 -8.47 10.07
CA LEU A 144 10.47 -8.68 10.50
C LEU A 144 10.04 -10.14 10.37
N GLY A 145 10.38 -10.78 9.25
CA GLY A 145 10.13 -12.21 9.02
C GLY A 145 10.86 -13.08 10.06
N ALA A 146 12.14 -12.82 10.28
CA ALA A 146 12.93 -13.54 11.29
C ALA A 146 12.41 -13.32 12.71
N PHE A 147 12.06 -12.08 13.07
CA PHE A 147 11.49 -11.75 14.37
C PHE A 147 10.20 -12.52 14.62
N LEU A 148 9.26 -12.52 13.66
CA LEU A 148 8.02 -13.29 13.81
C LEU A 148 8.26 -14.79 13.79
N PHE A 149 9.17 -15.30 12.96
CA PHE A 149 9.48 -16.73 12.94
C PHE A 149 9.91 -17.24 14.32
N ILE A 150 10.78 -16.49 15.00
CA ILE A 150 11.31 -16.82 16.33
C ILE A 150 10.24 -16.60 17.42
N ASN A 151 9.47 -15.51 17.34
CA ASN A 151 8.60 -15.04 18.43
C ASN A 151 7.10 -15.27 18.19
N LYS A 152 6.68 -15.99 17.14
CA LYS A 152 5.26 -16.11 16.74
C LYS A 152 4.34 -16.52 17.89
N GLY A 153 4.75 -17.47 18.73
CA GLY A 153 3.94 -17.94 19.86
C GLY A 153 3.67 -16.84 20.89
N TRP A 154 4.72 -16.12 21.29
CA TRP A 154 4.60 -14.97 22.20
C TRP A 154 3.77 -13.85 21.58
N VAL A 155 4.02 -13.52 20.31
CA VAL A 155 3.28 -12.47 19.60
C VAL A 155 1.78 -12.80 19.51
N ILE A 156 1.42 -14.04 19.14
CA ILE A 156 0.01 -14.47 19.07
C ILE A 156 -0.66 -14.42 20.45
N ALA A 157 0.05 -14.78 21.51
CA ALA A 157 -0.47 -14.74 22.88
C ALA A 157 -0.77 -13.30 23.37
N LEU A 158 -0.21 -12.26 22.74
CA LEU A 158 -0.58 -10.86 23.04
C LEU A 158 -1.99 -10.51 22.53
N PHE A 159 -2.50 -11.21 21.52
CA PHE A 159 -3.80 -10.91 20.91
C PHE A 159 -4.95 -11.69 21.53
N THR A 160 -4.69 -12.86 22.10
CA THR A 160 -5.73 -13.71 22.67
C THR A 160 -5.19 -14.59 23.79
N SER A 161 -6.01 -14.80 24.81
CA SER A 161 -5.77 -15.78 25.88
C SER A 161 -6.43 -17.14 25.62
N ILE A 162 -7.19 -17.30 24.53
CA ILE A 162 -7.92 -18.54 24.21
C ILE A 162 -6.97 -19.58 23.60
N PRO A 163 -6.70 -20.72 24.26
CA PRO A 163 -5.71 -21.69 23.78
C PRO A 163 -5.99 -22.26 22.39
N GLU A 164 -7.25 -22.55 22.09
CA GLU A 164 -7.67 -23.12 20.79
C GLU A 164 -7.39 -22.16 19.63
N VAL A 165 -7.61 -20.86 19.84
CA VAL A 165 -7.33 -19.82 18.85
C VAL A 165 -5.83 -19.63 18.68
N GLN A 166 -5.03 -19.70 19.76
CA GLN A 166 -3.57 -19.63 19.67
C GLN A 166 -3.01 -20.81 18.87
N LEU A 167 -3.50 -22.03 19.12
CA LEU A 167 -3.10 -23.21 18.38
C LEU A 167 -3.45 -23.09 16.89
N ALA A 168 -4.67 -22.69 16.58
CA ALA A 168 -5.11 -22.47 15.20
C ALA A 168 -4.30 -21.37 14.50
N ALA A 169 -4.07 -20.22 15.14
CA ALA A 169 -3.25 -19.14 14.59
C ALA A 169 -1.79 -19.60 14.39
N GLY A 170 -1.25 -20.38 15.33
CA GLY A 170 0.10 -20.94 15.25
C GLY A 170 0.29 -21.87 14.04
N GLN A 171 -0.75 -22.60 13.62
CA GLN A 171 -0.73 -23.48 12.43
C GLN A 171 -0.68 -22.72 11.11
N PHE A 172 -1.17 -21.48 11.06
CA PHE A 172 -1.21 -20.67 9.84
C PHE A 172 -0.23 -19.48 9.87
N ALA A 173 0.51 -19.30 10.97
CA ALA A 173 1.42 -18.18 11.18
C ALA A 173 2.57 -18.13 10.16
N GLU A 174 2.96 -19.26 9.60
CA GLU A 174 4.02 -19.38 8.59
C GLU A 174 3.72 -18.51 7.35
N TRP A 175 2.44 -18.38 6.99
CA TRP A 175 2.02 -17.53 5.86
C TRP A 175 2.26 -16.05 6.14
N VAL A 176 2.07 -15.62 7.38
CA VAL A 176 2.33 -14.23 7.82
C VAL A 176 3.83 -13.98 7.98
N VAL A 177 4.59 -14.97 8.43
CA VAL A 177 6.06 -14.91 8.46
C VAL A 177 6.65 -14.75 7.06
N LEU A 178 6.07 -15.43 6.07
CA LEU A 178 6.51 -15.36 4.68
C LEU A 178 6.09 -14.06 3.98
N TYR A 179 4.96 -13.47 4.39
CA TYR A 179 4.39 -12.27 3.78
C TYR A 179 5.39 -11.12 3.50
N PRO A 180 6.21 -10.64 4.45
CA PRO A 180 7.12 -9.53 4.20
C PRO A 180 8.13 -9.88 3.10
N LEU A 181 8.64 -11.11 3.04
CA LEU A 181 9.60 -11.55 2.02
C LEU A 181 8.98 -11.60 0.61
N VAL A 182 7.70 -11.93 0.52
CA VAL A 182 6.98 -11.98 -0.76
C VAL A 182 6.53 -10.60 -1.24
N SER A 183 6.27 -9.70 -0.29
CA SER A 183 5.54 -8.46 -0.55
C SER A 183 6.40 -7.21 -0.54
N PHE A 184 7.63 -7.27 0.01
CA PHE A 184 8.48 -6.10 0.17
C PHE A 184 8.67 -5.33 -1.13
N TRP A 185 8.88 -6.05 -2.24
CA TRP A 185 9.16 -5.43 -3.51
C TRP A 185 7.95 -4.66 -4.05
N GLY A 186 6.77 -5.26 -4.00
CA GLY A 186 5.53 -4.60 -4.40
C GLY A 186 5.15 -3.44 -3.49
N LEU A 187 5.33 -3.57 -2.18
CA LEU A 187 5.07 -2.50 -1.21
C LEU A 187 6.00 -1.31 -1.43
N GLN A 188 7.28 -1.59 -1.64
CA GLN A 188 8.27 -0.57 -1.94
C GLN A 188 7.99 0.14 -3.28
N LEU A 189 7.73 -0.65 -4.33
CA LEU A 189 7.36 -0.10 -5.64
C LEU A 189 6.07 0.70 -5.57
N ASN A 190 5.10 0.32 -4.75
CA ASN A 190 3.87 1.10 -4.57
C ASN A 190 4.18 2.54 -4.14
N GLY A 191 5.17 2.74 -3.25
CA GLY A 191 5.67 4.08 -2.88
C GLY A 191 6.31 4.82 -4.05
N ILE A 192 7.14 4.14 -4.85
CA ILE A 192 7.81 4.73 -6.03
C ILE A 192 6.78 5.19 -7.08
N PHE A 193 5.81 4.34 -7.42
CA PHE A 193 4.75 4.67 -8.38
C PHE A 193 3.81 5.75 -7.84
N ALA A 194 3.48 5.74 -6.55
CA ALA A 194 2.71 6.80 -5.92
C ALA A 194 3.44 8.15 -5.99
N GLY A 195 4.74 8.17 -5.69
CA GLY A 195 5.57 9.37 -5.78
C GLY A 195 5.69 9.92 -7.20
N ALA A 196 5.69 9.05 -8.20
CA ALA A 196 5.65 9.43 -9.61
C ALA A 196 4.25 9.81 -10.12
N THR A 197 3.22 9.81 -9.26
CA THR A 197 1.81 10.09 -9.59
C THR A 197 1.19 9.11 -10.61
N GLU A 198 1.74 7.89 -10.71
CA GLU A 198 1.30 6.85 -11.63
C GLU A 198 0.21 5.95 -11.02
N ALA A 199 -0.90 6.57 -10.60
CA ALA A 199 -2.03 5.89 -9.97
C ALA A 199 -2.69 4.82 -10.86
N GLY A 200 -2.64 5.00 -12.19
CA GLY A 200 -3.17 4.02 -13.15
C GLY A 200 -2.42 2.68 -13.07
N THR A 201 -1.09 2.72 -12.95
CA THR A 201 -0.27 1.51 -12.82
C THR A 201 -0.50 0.80 -11.49
N LEU A 202 -0.69 1.57 -10.41
CA LEU A 202 -1.07 1.02 -9.10
C LEU A 202 -2.42 0.31 -9.15
N ARG A 203 -3.41 0.92 -9.81
CA ARG A 203 -4.73 0.32 -10.02
C ARG A 203 -4.62 -0.99 -10.78
N ASP A 204 -3.93 -0.99 -11.93
CA ASP A 204 -3.84 -2.17 -12.80
C ASP A 204 -3.16 -3.34 -12.08
N SER A 205 -2.15 -3.07 -11.26
CA SER A 205 -1.52 -4.09 -10.41
C SER A 205 -2.52 -4.75 -9.46
N LEU A 206 -3.40 -3.99 -8.82
CA LEU A 206 -4.39 -4.53 -7.90
C LEU A 206 -5.52 -5.28 -8.60
N VAL A 207 -5.94 -4.83 -9.79
CA VAL A 207 -6.97 -5.52 -10.60
C VAL A 207 -6.46 -6.87 -11.08
N VAL A 208 -5.24 -6.93 -11.60
CA VAL A 208 -4.60 -8.19 -12.00
C VAL A 208 -4.43 -9.12 -10.80
N SER A 209 -3.96 -8.57 -9.67
CA SER A 209 -3.76 -9.37 -8.46
C SER A 209 -5.06 -9.91 -7.88
N LEU A 210 -6.14 -9.13 -7.88
CA LEU A 210 -7.47 -9.62 -7.50
C LEU A 210 -7.92 -10.78 -8.40
N SER A 211 -7.65 -10.70 -9.70
CA SER A 211 -7.98 -11.79 -10.63
C SER A 211 -7.19 -13.06 -10.29
N VAL A 212 -5.89 -12.93 -10.00
CA VAL A 212 -5.04 -14.05 -9.53
C VAL A 212 -5.57 -14.63 -8.22
N PHE A 213 -5.97 -13.78 -7.27
CA PHE A 213 -6.56 -14.21 -6.00
C PHE A 213 -7.83 -15.04 -6.18
N LEU A 214 -8.75 -14.59 -7.04
CA LEU A 214 -10.01 -15.29 -7.29
C LEU A 214 -9.77 -16.66 -7.93
N ILE A 215 -8.87 -16.74 -8.90
CA ILE A 215 -8.46 -18.00 -9.54
C ILE A 215 -7.80 -18.92 -8.50
N ALA A 216 -6.89 -18.39 -7.69
CA ALA A 216 -6.20 -19.16 -6.66
C ALA A 216 -7.17 -19.69 -5.61
N ILE A 217 -8.12 -18.88 -5.13
CA ILE A 217 -9.14 -19.35 -4.18
C ILE A 217 -9.96 -20.49 -4.79
N TRP A 218 -10.40 -20.33 -6.04
CA TRP A 218 -11.21 -21.35 -6.69
C TRP A 218 -10.47 -22.70 -6.81
N LEU A 219 -9.15 -22.67 -7.04
CA LEU A 219 -8.31 -23.86 -7.16
C LEU A 219 -7.88 -24.45 -5.81
N PHE A 220 -7.36 -23.64 -4.89
CA PHE A 220 -6.64 -24.12 -3.71
C PHE A 220 -7.52 -24.19 -2.45
N LEU A 221 -8.59 -23.40 -2.36
CA LEU A 221 -9.50 -23.45 -1.21
C LEU A 221 -10.15 -24.84 -1.03
N PRO A 222 -10.66 -25.51 -2.09
CA PRO A 222 -11.24 -26.84 -1.95
C PRO A 222 -10.21 -27.92 -1.60
N LEU A 223 -8.96 -27.74 -1.99
CA LEU A 223 -7.89 -28.73 -1.81
C LEU A 223 -7.26 -28.64 -0.42
N TRP A 224 -6.98 -27.42 0.07
CA TRP A 224 -6.16 -27.18 1.26
C TRP A 224 -6.89 -26.41 2.36
N GLY A 225 -8.18 -26.11 2.20
CA GLY A 225 -8.96 -25.35 3.17
C GLY A 225 -8.32 -24.00 3.50
N ASN A 226 -8.15 -23.69 4.79
CA ASN A 226 -7.60 -22.40 5.22
C ASN A 226 -6.14 -22.18 4.77
N HIS A 227 -5.34 -23.23 4.59
CA HIS A 227 -4.01 -23.08 3.97
C HIS A 227 -4.11 -22.61 2.51
N GLY A 228 -5.10 -23.11 1.77
CA GLY A 228 -5.37 -22.66 0.40
C GLY A 228 -5.83 -21.19 0.36
N LEU A 229 -6.56 -20.75 1.39
CA LEU A 229 -6.97 -19.35 1.53
C LEU A 229 -5.77 -18.42 1.74
N TRP A 230 -4.88 -18.76 2.68
CA TRP A 230 -3.64 -18.00 2.92
C TRP A 230 -2.69 -18.05 1.73
N PHE A 231 -2.54 -19.20 1.09
CA PHE A 231 -1.74 -19.33 -0.13
C PHE A 231 -2.25 -18.42 -1.24
N SER A 232 -3.57 -18.35 -1.44
CA SER A 232 -4.19 -17.45 -2.41
C SER A 232 -3.90 -15.98 -2.10
N PHE A 233 -3.93 -15.60 -0.83
CA PHE A 233 -3.57 -14.26 -0.37
C PHE A 233 -2.07 -13.94 -0.55
N THR A 234 -1.20 -14.92 -0.36
CA THR A 234 0.23 -14.80 -0.67
C THR A 234 0.45 -14.62 -2.18
N LEU A 235 -0.26 -15.37 -3.02
CA LEU A 235 -0.21 -15.21 -4.48
C LEU A 235 -0.70 -13.84 -4.93
N PHE A 236 -1.77 -13.31 -4.34
CA PHE A 236 -2.22 -11.94 -4.55
C PHE A 236 -1.11 -10.92 -4.26
N SER A 237 -0.41 -11.10 -3.15
CA SER A 237 0.65 -10.19 -2.74
C SER A 237 1.88 -10.29 -3.65
N LEU A 238 2.22 -11.51 -4.08
CA LEU A 238 3.30 -11.78 -5.02
C LEU A 238 2.99 -11.22 -6.40
N SER A 239 1.79 -11.46 -6.94
CA SER A 239 1.38 -10.96 -8.25
C SER A 239 1.44 -9.44 -8.29
N ARG A 240 1.04 -8.77 -7.20
CA ARG A 240 1.13 -7.31 -7.08
C ARG A 240 2.58 -6.83 -7.23
N SER A 241 3.52 -7.50 -6.57
CA SER A 241 4.96 -7.24 -6.68
C SER A 241 5.46 -7.46 -8.11
N LEU A 242 5.10 -8.57 -8.74
CA LEU A 242 5.54 -8.91 -10.09
C LEU A 242 5.00 -7.95 -11.14
N VAL A 243 3.72 -7.55 -11.04
CA VAL A 243 3.10 -6.63 -11.99
C VAL A 243 3.75 -5.25 -11.89
N LEU A 244 3.93 -4.70 -10.68
CA LEU A 244 4.62 -3.41 -10.52
C LEU A 244 6.06 -3.47 -11.00
N TRP A 245 6.74 -4.59 -10.77
CA TRP A 245 8.10 -4.79 -11.26
C TRP A 245 8.14 -4.81 -12.79
N ALA A 246 7.18 -5.45 -13.45
CA ALA A 246 7.07 -5.45 -14.91
C ALA A 246 6.81 -4.04 -15.49
N TYR A 247 6.13 -3.17 -14.75
CA TYR A 247 5.92 -1.77 -15.16
C TYR A 247 7.12 -0.85 -14.85
N LEU A 248 8.07 -1.26 -14.00
CA LEU A 248 9.20 -0.43 -13.59
C LEU A 248 10.07 0.06 -14.77
N PRO A 249 10.41 -0.77 -15.80
CA PRO A 249 11.16 -0.30 -16.96
C PRO A 249 10.42 0.80 -17.75
N ARG A 250 9.08 0.71 -17.83
CA ARG A 250 8.26 1.74 -18.48
C ARG A 250 8.35 3.05 -17.70
N LEU A 251 8.24 3.00 -16.37
CA LEU A 251 8.40 4.18 -15.52
C LEU A 251 9.79 4.81 -15.68
N ASN A 252 10.84 4.00 -15.67
CA ASN A 252 12.22 4.46 -15.86
C ASN A 252 12.41 5.17 -17.21
N ARG A 253 11.78 4.69 -18.29
CA ARG A 253 11.82 5.34 -19.61
C ARG A 253 11.07 6.66 -19.64
N MET A 254 9.91 6.74 -18.96
CA MET A 254 9.13 7.97 -18.86
C MET A 254 9.86 9.07 -18.09
N LEU A 255 10.67 8.69 -17.10
CA LEU A 255 11.43 9.61 -16.24
C LEU A 255 12.88 9.83 -16.69
N ALA A 256 13.32 9.19 -17.79
CA ALA A 256 14.61 9.46 -18.36
C ALA A 256 14.63 10.84 -19.03
N PRO A 257 15.71 11.62 -18.88
CA PRO A 257 15.83 12.93 -19.52
C PRO A 257 15.70 12.77 -21.03
N GLN A 258 14.82 13.56 -21.65
CA GLN A 258 14.56 13.57 -23.10
C GLN A 258 15.72 14.18 -23.92
N ASN A 259 16.97 14.03 -23.48
CA ASN A 259 18.15 14.71 -24.04
C ASN A 259 18.79 13.98 -25.25
N VAL A 260 18.05 13.19 -26.03
CA VAL A 260 18.60 12.54 -27.24
C VAL A 260 17.84 12.90 -28.53
N ALA A 261 16.61 13.43 -28.44
CA ALA A 261 15.86 13.82 -29.63
C ALA A 261 16.20 15.24 -30.15
N ALA A 262 16.83 16.09 -29.33
CA ALA A 262 17.08 17.49 -29.69
C ALA A 262 18.49 17.75 -30.27
N GLU A 263 19.48 16.88 -30.02
CA GLU A 263 20.85 17.06 -30.58
C GLU A 263 20.99 16.53 -32.00
N HIS A 264 20.24 15.48 -32.38
CA HIS A 264 20.31 14.94 -33.75
C HIS A 264 19.68 15.88 -34.80
N ASN A 265 18.78 16.76 -34.38
CA ASN A 265 18.13 17.75 -35.25
C ASN A 265 18.88 19.10 -35.31
N ARG A 266 19.97 19.26 -34.55
CA ARG A 266 20.85 20.45 -34.58
C ARG A 266 22.20 20.21 -35.26
N SER A 267 22.59 18.95 -35.50
CA SER A 267 23.78 18.64 -36.32
C SER A 267 23.47 18.39 -37.80
N SER A 268 22.21 18.56 -38.20
CA SER A 268 21.70 18.33 -39.56
C SER A 268 21.08 19.59 -40.20
N ALA A 269 21.23 20.75 -39.54
CA ALA A 269 20.90 22.08 -40.05
C ALA A 269 22.16 22.96 -40.00
#